data_AF-V7AZI8-F1
#
_entry.id   AF-V7AZI8-F1
#
_cell.length_a   1.000
_cell.length_b   1.000
_cell.length_c   1.000
_cell.angle_alpha   90.00
_cell.angle_beta   90.00
_cell.angle_gamma   90.00
#
_symmetry.space_group_name_H-M   'P 1'
#
loop_
_entity.id
_entity.type
_entity.pdbx_description
1 polymer ?
#
loop_
_entity_poly.entity_id
_entity_poly.type
_entity_poly.pdbx_seq_one_letter_code
_entity_poly.pdbx_strand_id
1 'polypeptide(L)'
;MAGNKKVVRLMSSCYPLEVNTKMPKLEDEDVTTEFTYSLGNTRVTMKITEVISSSGGVKQVYIDFCENSGKGSLAKLNLRLSENKRYGILCNFMNTSFEGSYNSKKNHYYAPPLPEREVLTYYSLESGCGGCFTLEKKKKDEYGVVVTVKVTHDFIVGEETMHVKVKIGYADGGGEKGLKVEVDGPVKLTMEYVKHVVSRSERKMWTAIEKASTDGDGGAVDSGRKRIQMDALTNLEIEPHTVVPCNKYAPYIKE
;
A
#
# COMPACT_ATOMS: atom_id res chain seq x y z
N MET A 1 -22.22 -21.46 -5.33
CA MET A 1 -22.09 -21.03 -3.92
C MET A 1 -21.95 -19.51 -3.88
N ALA A 2 -22.81 -18.82 -3.13
CA ALA A 2 -22.80 -17.36 -3.05
C ALA A 2 -21.63 -16.88 -2.20
N GLY A 3 -20.67 -16.18 -2.80
CA GLY A 3 -19.52 -15.61 -2.07
C GLY A 3 -19.98 -14.53 -1.10
N ASN A 4 -19.51 -14.60 0.15
CA ASN A 4 -19.77 -13.59 1.17
C ASN A 4 -19.17 -12.24 0.73
N LYS A 5 -20.04 -11.33 0.28
CA LYS A 5 -19.72 -9.92 0.05
C LYS A 5 -19.94 -9.16 1.37
N LYS A 6 -18.88 -8.52 1.88
CA LYS A 6 -19.03 -7.50 2.92
C LYS A 6 -18.97 -6.13 2.26
N VAL A 7 -20.06 -5.38 2.35
CA VAL A 7 -20.11 -3.98 1.92
C VAL A 7 -20.14 -3.11 3.17
N VAL A 8 -19.16 -2.22 3.28
CA VAL A 8 -19.09 -1.21 4.35
C VAL A 8 -19.23 0.15 3.69
N ARG A 9 -20.14 0.99 4.21
CA ARG A 9 -20.28 2.39 3.80
C ARG A 9 -19.60 3.28 4.82
N LEU A 10 -18.63 4.08 4.39
CA LEU A 10 -18.01 5.11 5.19
C LEU A 10 -18.67 6.45 4.84
N MET A 11 -19.16 7.17 5.86
CA MET A 11 -19.75 8.50 5.67
C MET A 11 -18.61 9.51 5.48
N SER A 12 -18.41 9.98 4.24
CA SER A 12 -17.62 11.19 3.96
C SER A 12 -18.55 12.40 3.86
N SER A 13 -18.00 13.60 4.03
CA SER A 13 -18.72 14.87 4.17
C SER A 13 -19.71 15.16 3.02
N CYS A 14 -19.47 14.61 1.83
CA CYS A 14 -20.22 14.91 0.61
C CYS A 14 -20.81 13.68 -0.12
N TYR A 15 -20.18 12.50 -0.06
CA TYR A 15 -20.67 11.27 -0.69
C TYR A 15 -20.24 10.02 0.10
N PRO A 16 -21.09 8.98 0.25
CA PRO A 16 -20.70 7.77 0.95
C PRO A 16 -19.66 6.98 0.14
N LEU A 17 -18.54 6.63 0.77
CA LEU A 17 -17.53 5.73 0.21
C LEU A 17 -17.99 4.28 0.42
N GLU A 18 -18.23 3.56 -0.68
CA GLU A 18 -18.57 2.14 -0.62
C GLU A 18 -17.32 1.28 -0.70
N VAL A 19 -17.08 0.47 0.33
CA VAL A 19 -16.02 -0.54 0.37
C VAL A 19 -16.65 -1.90 0.19
N ASN A 20 -16.31 -2.58 -0.90
CA ASN A 20 -16.73 -3.95 -1.16
C ASN A 20 -15.52 -4.87 -1.04
N THR A 21 -15.59 -5.82 -0.11
CA THR A 21 -14.64 -6.91 -0.02
C THR A 21 -15.30 -8.18 -0.50
N LYS A 22 -14.79 -8.75 -1.59
CA LYS A 22 -15.11 -10.12 -1.98
C LYS A 22 -14.07 -11.03 -1.36
N MET A 23 -14.54 -11.89 -0.46
CA MET A 23 -13.72 -12.93 0.14
C MET A 23 -13.23 -13.94 -0.91
N PRO A 24 -12.12 -14.66 -0.62
CA PRO A 24 -11.53 -15.67 -1.49
C PRO A 24 -12.57 -16.56 -2.15
N LYS A 25 -12.66 -16.46 -3.47
CA LYS A 25 -13.34 -17.45 -4.30
C LYS A 25 -12.29 -18.37 -4.90
N LEU A 26 -12.52 -19.68 -4.77
CA LEU A 26 -11.80 -20.67 -5.55
C LEU A 26 -12.41 -20.66 -6.96
N GLU A 27 -11.68 -20.12 -7.92
CA GLU A 27 -12.02 -20.17 -9.35
C GLU A 27 -10.85 -20.89 -10.03
N ASP A 28 -11.12 -22.04 -10.65
CA ASP A 28 -10.13 -22.80 -11.44
C ASP A 28 -8.78 -23.04 -10.73
N GLU A 29 -8.81 -23.54 -9.48
CA GLU A 29 -7.66 -23.80 -8.59
C GLU A 29 -6.98 -22.54 -7.98
N ASP A 30 -7.33 -21.34 -8.41
CA ASP A 30 -6.78 -20.09 -7.89
C ASP A 30 -7.66 -19.49 -6.79
N VAL A 31 -7.01 -18.85 -5.81
CA VAL A 31 -7.70 -18.12 -4.73
C VAL A 31 -7.57 -16.62 -4.97
N THR A 32 -8.70 -15.95 -5.18
CA THR A 32 -8.75 -14.50 -5.45
C THR A 32 -9.40 -13.73 -4.31
N THR A 33 -8.67 -12.79 -3.72
CA THR A 33 -9.22 -11.75 -2.82
C THR A 33 -9.32 -10.43 -3.57
N GLU A 34 -10.48 -9.77 -3.55
CA GLU A 34 -10.71 -8.49 -4.24
C GLU A 34 -11.30 -7.44 -3.29
N PHE A 35 -10.69 -6.26 -3.32
CA PHE A 35 -11.16 -5.05 -2.66
C PHE A 35 -11.57 -4.03 -3.71
N THR A 36 -12.78 -3.50 -3.60
CA THR A 36 -13.25 -2.41 -4.46
C THR A 36 -13.70 -1.24 -3.60
N TYR A 37 -13.33 -0.03 -4.00
CA TYR A 37 -13.74 1.23 -3.40
C TYR A 37 -14.42 2.04 -4.48
N SER A 38 -15.62 2.53 -4.19
CA SER A 38 -16.38 3.36 -5.11
C SER A 38 -16.77 4.65 -4.41
N LEU A 39 -16.43 5.78 -5.02
CA LEU A 39 -16.83 7.12 -4.60
C LEU A 39 -17.27 7.93 -5.81
N GLY A 40 -18.58 8.17 -5.95
CA GLY A 40 -19.13 8.76 -7.17
C GLY A 40 -18.76 7.92 -8.39
N ASN A 41 -18.08 8.54 -9.37
CA ASN A 41 -17.59 7.86 -10.58
C ASN A 41 -16.18 7.25 -10.41
N THR A 42 -15.50 7.55 -9.30
CA THR A 42 -14.17 7.01 -9.02
C THR A 42 -14.29 5.59 -8.49
N ARG A 43 -13.55 4.66 -9.09
CA ARG A 43 -13.51 3.26 -8.70
C ARG A 43 -12.08 2.79 -8.58
N VAL A 44 -11.72 2.33 -7.39
CA VAL A 44 -10.42 1.73 -7.09
C VAL A 44 -10.63 0.24 -6.83
N THR A 45 -9.80 -0.61 -7.42
CA THR A 45 -9.86 -2.07 -7.28
C THR A 45 -8.46 -2.60 -7.00
N MET A 46 -8.32 -3.39 -5.95
CA MET A 46 -7.11 -4.16 -5.67
C MET A 46 -7.49 -5.64 -5.64
N LYS A 47 -6.84 -6.43 -6.49
CA LYS A 47 -7.05 -7.87 -6.62
C LYS A 47 -5.76 -8.59 -6.26
N ILE A 48 -5.86 -9.58 -5.39
CA ILE A 48 -4.76 -10.46 -4.98
C ILE A 48 -5.15 -11.87 -5.42
N THR A 49 -4.37 -12.46 -6.31
CA THR A 49 -4.61 -13.80 -6.84
C THR A 49 -3.47 -14.73 -6.42
N GLU A 50 -3.80 -15.80 -5.72
CA GLU A 50 -2.89 -16.86 -5.30
C GLU A 50 -3.03 -18.05 -6.23
N VAL A 51 -1.98 -18.37 -6.97
CA VAL A 51 -1.94 -19.54 -7.85
C VAL A 51 -1.46 -20.74 -7.08
N ILE A 52 -2.36 -21.69 -6.88
CA ILE A 52 -2.11 -22.92 -6.13
C ILE A 52 -1.57 -23.97 -7.11
N SER A 53 -0.55 -24.69 -6.68
CA SER A 53 -0.05 -25.82 -7.43
C SER A 53 -0.82 -27.10 -7.14
N SER A 54 -0.68 -28.10 -8.00
CA SER A 54 -1.26 -29.43 -7.78
C SER A 54 -0.86 -30.09 -6.45
N SER A 55 0.23 -29.64 -5.80
CA SER A 55 0.64 -30.08 -4.46
C SER A 55 0.00 -29.28 -3.31
N GLY A 56 -0.93 -28.36 -3.59
CA GLY A 56 -1.67 -27.56 -2.62
C GLY A 56 -0.95 -26.31 -2.10
N GLY A 57 0.30 -26.08 -2.48
CA GLY A 57 1.08 -24.90 -2.08
C GLY A 57 0.95 -23.75 -3.09
N VAL A 58 0.94 -22.50 -2.61
CA VAL A 58 0.93 -21.30 -3.47
C VAL A 58 2.29 -21.13 -4.13
N LYS A 59 2.32 -21.14 -5.47
CA LYS A 59 3.56 -20.94 -6.24
C LYS A 59 3.71 -19.53 -6.76
N GLN A 60 2.63 -18.83 -7.01
CA GLN A 60 2.66 -17.47 -7.56
C GLN A 60 1.60 -16.61 -6.90
N VAL A 61 1.91 -15.32 -6.77
CA VAL A 61 0.99 -14.32 -6.26
C VAL A 61 0.98 -13.16 -7.24
N TYR A 62 -0.22 -12.78 -7.68
CA TYR A 62 -0.47 -11.59 -8.47
C TYR A 62 -1.15 -10.54 -7.60
N ILE A 63 -0.64 -9.32 -7.63
CA ILE A 63 -1.27 -8.16 -7.00
C ILE A 63 -1.54 -7.15 -8.10
N ASP A 64 -2.81 -7.01 -8.43
CA ASP A 64 -3.31 -6.05 -9.40
C ASP A 64 -3.97 -4.89 -8.68
N PHE A 65 -3.64 -3.69 -9.10
CA PHE A 65 -4.29 -2.47 -8.68
C PHE A 65 -4.79 -1.72 -9.90
N CYS A 66 -6.00 -1.20 -9.83
CA CYS A 66 -6.61 -0.40 -10.87
C CYS A 66 -7.45 0.70 -10.25
N GLU A 67 -7.17 1.94 -10.61
CA GLU A 67 -7.92 3.12 -10.22
C GLU A 67 -8.42 3.84 -11.45
N ASN A 68 -9.74 3.90 -11.60
CA ASN A 68 -10.42 4.68 -12.61
C ASN A 68 -11.05 5.89 -11.95
N SER A 69 -10.60 7.09 -12.32
CA SER A 69 -11.11 8.36 -11.77
C SER A 69 -12.56 8.66 -12.18
N GLY A 70 -13.06 8.03 -13.25
CA GLY A 70 -14.32 8.38 -13.90
C GLY A 70 -14.26 9.66 -14.76
N LYS A 71 -13.08 10.29 -14.86
CA LYS A 71 -12.81 11.50 -15.66
C LYS A 71 -11.80 11.24 -16.79
N GLY A 72 -11.69 9.99 -17.25
CA GLY A 72 -10.75 9.60 -18.31
C GLY A 72 -9.30 9.37 -17.84
N SER A 73 -8.99 9.55 -16.55
CA SER A 73 -7.69 9.20 -15.97
C SER A 73 -7.73 7.81 -15.31
N LEU A 74 -6.68 7.01 -15.53
CA LEU A 74 -6.58 5.61 -15.12
C LEU A 74 -5.16 5.30 -14.59
N ALA A 75 -5.07 4.65 -13.44
CA ALA A 75 -3.81 4.15 -12.88
C ALA A 75 -3.90 2.63 -12.72
N LYS A 76 -2.89 1.90 -13.22
CA LYS A 76 -2.80 0.44 -13.12
C LYS A 76 -1.43 0.04 -12.60
N LEU A 77 -1.41 -0.90 -11.66
CA LEU A 77 -0.19 -1.53 -11.15
C LEU A 77 -0.38 -3.04 -11.18
N ASN A 78 0.62 -3.77 -11.67
CA ASN A 78 0.66 -5.22 -11.61
C ASN A 78 1.99 -5.64 -10.99
N LEU A 79 1.92 -6.45 -9.94
CA LEU A 79 3.07 -7.04 -9.29
C LEU A 79 2.93 -8.57 -9.32
N ARG A 80 3.95 -9.23 -9.84
CA ARG A 80 4.03 -10.69 -9.87
C ARG A 80 5.16 -11.20 -8.98
N LEU A 81 4.81 -12.09 -8.06
CA LEU A 81 5.74 -12.80 -7.21
C LEU A 81 5.65 -14.30 -7.48
N SER A 82 6.79 -14.99 -7.44
CA SER A 82 6.83 -16.44 -7.60
C SER A 82 7.80 -17.09 -6.64
N GLU A 83 7.43 -18.27 -6.17
CA GLU A 83 8.31 -19.16 -5.43
C GLU A 83 9.44 -19.65 -6.34
N ASN A 84 10.67 -19.63 -5.83
CA ASN A 84 11.80 -20.28 -6.46
C ASN A 84 12.63 -21.02 -5.41
N LYS A 85 12.80 -22.33 -5.60
CA LYS A 85 13.53 -23.19 -4.66
C LYS A 85 15.01 -22.81 -4.49
N ARG A 86 15.62 -22.20 -5.51
CA ARG A 86 17.05 -21.83 -5.51
C ARG A 86 17.29 -20.40 -5.04
N TYR A 87 16.42 -19.47 -5.42
CA TYR A 87 16.62 -18.03 -5.24
C TYR A 87 15.60 -17.38 -4.29
N GLY A 88 14.78 -18.18 -3.61
CA GLY A 88 13.77 -17.69 -2.69
C GLY A 88 12.56 -17.11 -3.42
N ILE A 89 12.01 -16.02 -2.89
CA ILE A 89 10.87 -15.34 -3.50
C ILE A 89 11.37 -14.42 -4.61
N LEU A 90 10.99 -14.72 -5.85
CA LEU A 90 11.28 -13.87 -6.99
C LEU A 90 10.21 -12.80 -7.14
N CYS A 91 10.63 -11.55 -7.15
CA CYS A 91 9.80 -10.42 -7.53
C CYS A 91 10.06 -10.13 -9.01
N ASN A 92 9.23 -10.70 -9.89
CA ASN A 92 9.53 -10.76 -11.33
C ASN A 92 9.47 -9.39 -12.00
N PHE A 93 8.46 -8.57 -11.69
CA PHE A 93 8.32 -7.21 -12.20
C PHE A 93 7.19 -6.47 -11.47
N MET A 94 7.34 -5.16 -11.33
CA MET A 94 6.26 -4.21 -11.01
C MET A 94 5.99 -3.40 -12.26
N ASN A 95 4.90 -3.70 -12.97
CA ASN A 95 4.49 -2.95 -14.15
C ASN A 95 3.48 -1.87 -13.74
N THR A 96 3.61 -0.68 -14.32
CA THR A 96 2.79 0.48 -13.97
C THR A 96 2.34 1.17 -15.25
N SER A 97 1.04 1.38 -15.41
CA SER A 97 0.47 2.11 -16.55
C SER A 97 -0.40 3.24 -16.02
N PHE A 98 -0.09 4.46 -16.43
CA PHE A 98 -0.81 5.66 -16.05
C PHE A 98 -1.30 6.35 -17.33
N GLU A 99 -2.60 6.63 -17.38
CA GLU A 99 -3.26 7.30 -18.50
C GLU A 99 -3.94 8.58 -17.98
N GLY A 100 -3.98 9.61 -18.82
CA GLY A 100 -4.56 10.91 -18.48
C GLY A 100 -3.59 11.78 -17.67
N SER A 101 -4.09 12.40 -16.58
CA SER A 101 -3.38 13.45 -15.81
C SER A 101 -2.49 12.93 -14.68
N TYR A 102 -2.22 11.63 -14.63
CA TYR A 102 -1.40 11.02 -13.58
C TYR A 102 0.08 11.30 -13.76
N ASN A 103 0.69 11.87 -12.72
CA ASN A 103 2.13 11.91 -12.55
C ASN A 103 2.57 10.77 -11.65
N SER A 104 3.77 10.23 -11.89
CA SER A 104 4.34 9.20 -11.03
C SER A 104 5.84 9.39 -10.80
N LYS A 105 6.31 8.90 -9.66
CA LYS A 105 7.72 8.86 -9.28
C LYS A 105 8.04 7.50 -8.67
N LYS A 106 9.04 6.83 -9.22
CA LYS A 106 9.54 5.55 -8.71
C LYS A 106 10.93 5.73 -8.11
N ASN A 107 11.09 5.41 -6.84
CA ASN A 107 12.36 5.44 -6.12
C ASN A 107 12.75 4.02 -5.69
N HIS A 108 14.05 3.75 -5.69
CA HIS A 108 14.61 2.48 -5.21
C HIS A 108 15.62 2.80 -4.11
N TYR A 109 15.49 2.13 -2.98
CA TYR A 109 16.34 2.32 -1.80
C TYR A 109 17.02 0.99 -1.47
N TYR A 110 18.35 1.01 -1.49
CA TYR A 110 19.19 -0.13 -1.16
C TYR A 110 20.21 0.31 -0.12
N ALA A 111 19.99 -0.07 1.14
CA ALA A 111 20.89 0.29 2.25
C ALA A 111 21.00 -0.89 3.22
N PRO A 112 22.03 -1.75 3.13
CA PRO A 112 22.26 -2.81 4.11
C PRO A 112 22.41 -2.22 5.53
N PRO A 113 21.86 -2.85 6.58
CA PRO A 113 21.13 -4.12 6.62
C PRO A 113 19.61 -4.00 6.42
N LEU A 114 19.11 -2.83 6.00
CA LEU A 114 17.68 -2.60 5.83
C LEU A 114 17.13 -3.39 4.64
N PRO A 115 15.82 -3.77 4.68
CA PRO A 115 15.16 -4.39 3.54
C PRO A 115 15.28 -3.52 2.29
N GLU A 116 15.50 -4.16 1.14
CA GLU A 116 15.47 -3.45 -0.14
C GLU A 116 14.06 -2.92 -0.37
N ARG A 117 13.94 -1.64 -0.71
CA ARG A 117 12.64 -0.98 -0.78
C ARG A 117 12.45 -0.28 -2.11
N GLU A 118 11.35 -0.58 -2.79
CA GLU A 118 10.88 0.17 -3.95
C GLU A 118 9.64 0.96 -3.55
N VAL A 119 9.60 2.25 -3.88
CA VAL A 119 8.48 3.13 -3.57
C VAL A 119 8.02 3.78 -4.87
N LEU A 120 6.76 3.57 -5.21
CA LEU A 120 6.09 4.22 -6.32
C LEU A 120 4.99 5.13 -5.78
N THR A 121 5.15 6.42 -5.98
CA THR A 121 4.10 7.41 -5.69
C THR A 121 3.46 7.86 -6.99
N TYR A 122 2.15 7.97 -7.02
CA TYR A 122 1.41 8.52 -8.14
C TYR A 122 0.29 9.43 -7.66
N TYR A 123 -0.05 10.43 -8.46
CA TYR A 123 -1.07 11.42 -8.12
C TYR A 123 -1.65 12.05 -9.39
N SER A 124 -2.96 12.27 -9.40
CA SER A 124 -3.66 13.04 -10.44
C SER A 124 -4.04 14.41 -9.90
N LEU A 125 -3.58 15.46 -10.58
CA LEU A 125 -3.94 16.85 -10.26
C LEU A 125 -5.42 17.14 -10.54
N GLU A 126 -6.04 16.39 -11.44
CA GLU A 126 -7.42 16.61 -11.88
C GLU A 126 -8.45 15.98 -10.95
N SER A 127 -8.17 14.76 -10.46
CA SER A 127 -9.06 14.07 -9.53
C SER A 127 -8.72 14.34 -8.07
N GLY A 128 -7.50 14.79 -7.77
CA GLY A 128 -6.98 14.85 -6.40
C GLY A 128 -6.68 13.48 -5.81
N CYS A 129 -6.80 12.41 -6.61
CA CYS A 129 -6.55 11.04 -6.16
C CYS A 129 -5.09 10.66 -6.37
N GLY A 130 -4.62 9.71 -5.57
CA GLY A 130 -3.25 9.23 -5.67
C GLY A 130 -2.96 8.16 -4.64
N GLY A 131 -1.74 7.65 -4.70
CA GLY A 131 -1.30 6.63 -3.78
C GLY A 131 0.21 6.41 -3.78
N CYS A 132 0.64 5.64 -2.79
CA CYS A 132 2.00 5.22 -2.56
C CYS A 132 2.02 3.71 -2.43
N PHE A 133 2.61 3.05 -3.41
CA PHE A 133 2.89 1.62 -3.39
C PHE A 133 4.32 1.41 -2.90
N THR A 134 4.50 0.63 -1.84
CA THR A 134 5.81 0.26 -1.29
C THR A 134 5.97 -1.24 -1.36
N LEU A 135 7.12 -1.67 -1.88
CA LEU A 135 7.57 -3.04 -1.93
C LEU A 135 8.85 -3.16 -1.09
N GLU A 136 8.81 -3.96 -0.02
CA GLU A 136 9.94 -4.26 0.85
C GLU A 136 10.36 -5.72 0.68
N LYS A 137 11.63 -5.97 0.37
CA LYS A 137 12.22 -7.30 0.21
C LYS A 137 13.20 -7.53 1.35
N LYS A 138 12.93 -8.51 2.20
CA LYS A 138 13.85 -8.94 3.25
C LYS A 138 14.63 -10.16 2.80
N LYS A 139 15.95 -10.04 2.86
CA LYS A 139 16.89 -11.13 2.55
C LYS A 139 17.30 -11.86 3.83
N LYS A 140 17.71 -13.13 3.69
CA LYS A 140 18.37 -13.89 4.75
C LYS A 140 19.88 -13.58 4.70
N ASP A 141 20.44 -13.20 5.84
CA ASP A 141 21.81 -12.63 5.95
C ASP A 141 22.91 -13.57 5.40
N GLU A 142 22.75 -14.88 5.57
CA GLU A 142 23.76 -15.88 5.17
C GLU A 142 23.88 -16.09 3.65
N TYR A 143 22.81 -15.83 2.88
CA TYR A 143 22.74 -16.23 1.46
C TYR A 143 22.22 -15.14 0.51
N GLY A 144 21.80 -13.98 1.04
CA GLY A 144 21.23 -12.89 0.24
C GLY A 144 19.90 -13.22 -0.46
N VAL A 145 19.28 -14.35 -0.09
CA VAL A 145 18.03 -14.85 -0.68
C VAL A 145 16.84 -14.13 -0.08
N VAL A 146 15.88 -13.70 -0.91
CA VAL A 146 14.66 -13.04 -0.44
C VAL A 146 13.73 -14.09 0.19
N VAL A 147 13.43 -13.91 1.48
CA VAL A 147 12.60 -14.83 2.27
C VAL A 147 11.23 -14.25 2.61
N THR A 148 11.09 -12.93 2.54
CA THR A 148 9.85 -12.25 2.83
C THR A 148 9.73 -11.04 1.93
N VAL A 149 8.56 -10.87 1.36
CA VAL A 149 8.16 -9.67 0.63
C VAL A 149 6.97 -9.05 1.33
N LYS A 150 7.04 -7.75 1.59
CA LYS A 150 5.95 -6.97 2.15
C LYS A 150 5.56 -5.91 1.14
N VAL A 151 4.29 -5.91 0.76
CA VAL A 151 3.67 -4.94 -0.12
C VAL A 151 2.73 -4.09 0.73
N THR A 152 2.84 -2.79 0.63
CA THR A 152 1.86 -1.86 1.21
C THR A 152 1.39 -0.90 0.13
N HIS A 153 0.10 -0.62 0.12
CA HIS A 153 -0.48 0.38 -0.75
C HIS A 153 -1.35 1.32 0.09
N ASP A 154 -0.91 2.57 0.13
CA ASP A 154 -1.63 3.68 0.74
C ASP A 154 -2.25 4.50 -0.40
N PHE A 155 -3.55 4.76 -0.38
CA PHE A 155 -4.20 5.54 -1.44
C PHE A 155 -5.36 6.37 -0.93
N ILE A 156 -5.64 7.45 -1.64
CA ILE A 156 -6.64 8.44 -1.30
C ILE A 156 -7.87 8.21 -2.18
N VAL A 157 -9.04 8.08 -1.56
CA VAL A 157 -10.33 8.04 -2.25
C VAL A 157 -11.25 9.08 -1.61
N GLY A 158 -11.45 10.19 -2.30
CA GLY A 158 -12.13 11.36 -1.74
C GLY A 158 -11.31 11.99 -0.61
N GLU A 159 -11.92 12.11 0.57
CA GLU A 159 -11.26 12.62 1.79
C GLU A 159 -10.60 11.49 2.60
N GLU A 160 -10.78 10.24 2.20
CA GLU A 160 -10.36 9.08 2.97
C GLU A 160 -9.02 8.54 2.47
N THR A 161 -8.11 8.24 3.39
CA THR A 161 -6.88 7.51 3.06
C THR A 161 -7.02 6.06 3.53
N MET A 162 -6.77 5.13 2.63
CA MET A 162 -6.92 3.70 2.84
C MET A 162 -5.55 3.01 2.81
N HIS A 163 -5.39 1.99 3.64
CA HIS A 163 -4.19 1.15 3.71
C HIS A 163 -4.53 -0.31 3.44
N VAL A 164 -3.75 -0.92 2.55
CA VAL A 164 -3.73 -2.37 2.37
C VAL A 164 -2.29 -2.85 2.49
N LYS A 165 -2.11 -3.97 3.17
CA LYS A 165 -0.82 -4.61 3.36
C LYS A 165 -0.91 -6.09 3.05
N VAL A 166 0.01 -6.55 2.20
CA VAL A 166 0.16 -7.95 1.84
C VAL A 166 1.55 -8.40 2.27
N LYS A 167 1.64 -9.43 3.11
CA LYS A 167 2.90 -10.09 3.42
C LYS A 167 2.95 -11.45 2.74
N ILE A 168 4.07 -11.72 2.10
CA ILE A 168 4.32 -12.96 1.37
C ILE A 168 5.61 -13.53 1.94
N GLY A 169 5.53 -14.74 2.46
CA GLY A 169 6.66 -15.47 3.01
C GLY A 169 6.53 -16.96 2.70
N TYR A 170 7.34 -17.78 3.34
CA TYR A 170 7.15 -19.23 3.33
C TYR A 170 6.26 -19.66 4.50
N ALA A 171 5.47 -20.72 4.32
CA ALA A 171 4.68 -21.30 5.39
C ALA A 171 5.56 -21.96 6.47
N ASP A 172 5.02 -22.11 7.69
CA ASP A 172 5.71 -22.76 8.79
C ASP A 172 6.04 -24.23 8.41
N GLY A 173 7.31 -24.45 8.07
CA GLY A 173 7.80 -25.65 7.38
C GLY A 173 8.79 -25.39 6.24
N GLY A 174 9.00 -24.13 5.84
CA GLY A 174 9.99 -23.73 4.84
C GLY A 174 9.50 -23.77 3.39
N GLY A 175 10.42 -23.70 2.43
CA GLY A 175 10.14 -23.60 1.00
C GLY A 175 9.26 -24.72 0.41
N GLU A 176 9.23 -25.88 1.07
CA GLU A 176 8.53 -27.06 0.57
C GLU A 176 7.00 -26.94 0.55
N LYS A 177 6.44 -26.09 1.41
CA LYS A 177 4.98 -25.87 1.50
C LYS A 177 4.48 -24.72 0.60
N GLY A 178 5.37 -24.11 -0.18
CA GLY A 178 5.06 -22.95 -1.00
C GLY A 178 4.94 -21.65 -0.19
N LEU A 179 4.37 -20.64 -0.83
CA LEU A 179 4.19 -19.32 -0.25
C LEU A 179 3.01 -19.26 0.73
N LYS A 180 3.15 -18.46 1.78
CA LYS A 180 2.09 -18.03 2.68
C LYS A 180 1.78 -16.57 2.38
N VAL A 181 0.52 -16.26 2.11
CA VAL A 181 0.03 -14.90 1.86
C VAL A 181 -0.82 -14.45 3.04
N GLU A 182 -0.47 -13.32 3.65
CA GLU A 182 -1.24 -12.68 4.70
C GLU A 182 -1.69 -11.31 4.19
N VAL A 183 -3.01 -11.10 4.09
CA VAL A 183 -3.59 -9.83 3.67
C VAL A 183 -4.19 -9.13 4.89
N ASP A 184 -3.82 -7.87 5.08
CA ASP A 184 -4.23 -6.98 6.15
C ASP A 184 -4.79 -5.70 5.52
N GLY A 185 -6.12 -5.57 5.53
CA GLY A 185 -6.82 -4.42 4.97
C GLY A 185 -8.15 -4.77 4.29
N PRO A 186 -8.85 -3.76 3.75
CA PRO A 186 -8.63 -2.32 3.95
C PRO A 186 -8.78 -1.87 5.38
N VAL A 187 -7.91 -0.96 5.79
CA VAL A 187 -8.11 -0.16 7.00
C VAL A 187 -8.06 1.31 6.62
N LYS A 188 -9.05 2.09 7.07
CA LYS A 188 -9.00 3.55 7.00
C LYS A 188 -7.85 4.04 7.87
N LEU A 189 -6.94 4.82 7.30
CA LEU A 189 -5.85 5.46 8.01
C LEU A 189 -6.41 6.64 8.80
N THR A 190 -6.66 6.42 10.09
CA THR A 190 -6.93 7.52 11.02
C THR A 190 -5.62 8.17 11.46
N MET A 191 -5.69 9.43 11.90
CA MET A 191 -4.55 10.11 12.51
C MET A 191 -3.90 9.28 13.64
N GLU A 192 -4.71 8.54 14.41
CA GLU A 192 -4.24 7.65 15.47
C GLU A 192 -3.47 6.45 14.93
N TYR A 193 -3.95 5.84 13.85
CA TYR A 193 -3.24 4.74 13.19
C TYR A 193 -1.91 5.23 12.61
N VAL A 194 -1.89 6.40 11.97
CA VAL A 194 -0.65 7.03 11.46
C VAL A 194 0.33 7.26 12.61
N LYS A 195 -0.10 7.88 13.73
CA LYS A 195 0.72 8.06 14.93
C LYS A 195 1.27 6.74 15.46
N HIS A 196 0.46 5.69 15.50
CA HIS A 196 0.88 4.36 15.94
C HIS A 196 1.96 3.77 15.02
N VAL A 197 1.77 3.83 13.70
CA VAL A 197 2.73 3.31 12.72
C VAL A 197 4.05 4.07 12.75
N VAL A 198 4.01 5.40 12.86
CA VAL A 198 5.19 6.26 12.99
C VAL A 198 5.95 5.91 14.27
N SER A 199 5.27 5.91 15.43
CA SER A 199 5.89 5.56 16.72
C SER A 199 6.52 4.16 16.71
N ARG A 200 5.90 3.20 16.02
CA ARG A 200 6.44 1.84 15.88
C ARG A 200 7.67 1.80 14.98
N SER A 201 7.68 2.59 13.91
CA SER A 201 8.81 2.66 12.96
C SER A 201 10.00 3.36 13.59
N GLU A 202 9.79 4.47 14.31
CA GLU A 202 10.82 5.16 15.08
C GLU A 202 11.45 4.21 16.10
N ARG A 203 10.64 3.48 16.88
CA ARG A 203 11.15 2.47 17.83
C ARG A 203 12.04 1.45 17.15
N LYS A 204 11.62 0.89 16.01
CA LYS A 204 12.43 -0.08 15.27
C LYS A 204 13.75 0.51 14.77
N MET A 205 13.72 1.74 14.26
CA MET A 205 14.91 2.44 13.79
C MET A 205 15.88 2.67 14.94
N TRP A 206 15.40 3.16 16.09
CA TRP A 206 16.22 3.35 17.29
C TRP A 206 16.82 2.03 17.78
N THR A 207 16.03 0.95 17.86
CA THR A 207 16.56 -0.38 18.21
C THR A 207 17.62 -0.86 17.23
N ALA A 208 17.49 -0.57 15.92
CA ALA A 208 18.50 -0.92 14.93
C ALA A 208 19.79 -0.10 15.11
N ILE A 209 19.68 1.21 15.41
CA ILE A 209 20.82 2.09 15.70
C ILE A 209 21.54 1.65 16.98
N GLU A 210 20.81 1.35 18.06
CA GLU A 210 21.35 0.84 19.33
C GLU A 210 22.06 -0.51 19.14
N LYS A 211 21.49 -1.39 18.33
CA LYS A 211 22.12 -2.68 18.02
C LYS A 211 23.39 -2.52 17.18
N ALA A 212 23.36 -1.65 16.17
CA ALA A 212 24.53 -1.35 15.35
C ALA A 212 25.66 -0.65 16.13
N SER A 213 25.35 0.05 17.22
CA SER A 213 26.33 0.73 18.07
C SER A 213 26.90 -0.15 19.19
N THR A 214 26.31 -1.31 19.46
CA THR A 214 26.80 -2.27 20.46
C THR A 214 27.64 -3.40 19.88
N ASP A 215 27.54 -3.64 18.56
CA ASP A 215 28.40 -4.60 17.83
C ASP A 215 29.73 -3.97 17.32
N GLY A 216 29.96 -2.67 17.57
CA GLY A 216 31.21 -1.98 17.30
C GLY A 216 32.07 -1.87 18.55
N ASP A 217 33.29 -2.39 18.47
CA ASP A 217 34.30 -2.38 19.53
C ASP A 217 34.48 -1.00 20.20
N GLY A 218 34.67 -1.02 21.52
CA GLY A 218 34.75 0.07 22.49
C GLY A 218 34.93 1.50 21.98
N GLY A 219 33.86 2.29 22.04
CA GLY A 219 33.94 3.75 21.94
C GLY A 219 32.67 4.41 22.44
N ALA A 220 32.62 4.77 23.73
CA ALA A 220 31.53 5.54 24.30
C ALA A 220 31.43 6.90 23.59
N VAL A 221 30.47 7.03 22.67
CA VAL A 221 30.05 8.34 22.14
C VAL A 221 28.68 8.62 22.73
N ASP A 222 28.65 9.59 23.62
CA ASP A 222 27.46 10.21 24.20
C ASP A 222 26.52 10.66 23.07
N SER A 223 25.52 9.83 22.75
CA SER A 223 24.50 10.16 21.77
C SER A 223 23.43 11.01 22.45
N GLY A 224 23.76 12.30 22.57
CA GLY A 224 22.83 13.33 22.99
C GLY A 224 21.48 13.18 22.30
N ARG A 225 20.45 13.03 23.12
CA ARG A 225 19.03 12.84 22.82
C ARG A 225 18.46 14.01 22.01
N LYS A 226 18.86 14.20 20.75
CA LYS A 226 18.25 15.16 19.84
C LYS A 226 17.11 14.48 19.08
N ARG A 227 15.88 14.81 19.50
CA ARG A 227 14.67 14.62 18.70
C ARG A 227 14.93 15.19 17.30
N ILE A 228 15.05 14.33 16.30
CA ILE A 228 14.86 14.75 14.92
C ILE A 228 13.35 14.91 14.76
N GLN A 229 12.84 16.12 14.95
CA GLN A 229 11.48 16.48 14.54
C GLN A 229 11.43 16.41 13.02
N MET A 230 10.76 15.38 12.48
CA MET A 230 10.30 15.38 11.09
C MET A 230 9.03 16.26 11.00
N ASP A 231 9.19 17.57 11.19
CA ASP A 231 8.11 18.55 10.97
C ASP A 231 7.79 18.75 9.47
N ALA A 232 8.52 18.09 8.57
CA ALA A 232 8.42 18.30 7.12
C ALA A 232 7.31 17.50 6.40
N LEU A 233 6.61 16.58 7.08
CA LEU A 233 5.46 15.86 6.49
C LEU A 233 4.11 16.28 7.07
N THR A 234 4.10 17.17 8.06
CA THR A 234 2.88 17.76 8.65
C THR A 234 2.50 19.12 8.07
N ASN A 235 3.37 19.75 7.27
CA ASN A 235 3.15 21.11 6.73
C ASN A 235 2.62 21.14 5.29
N LEU A 236 1.91 20.10 4.83
CA LEU A 236 0.88 20.32 3.82
C LEU A 236 -0.37 20.84 4.54
N GLU A 237 -0.24 22.02 5.15
CA GLU A 237 -1.37 22.91 5.36
C GLU A 237 -1.85 23.29 3.96
N ILE A 238 -2.87 22.57 3.48
CA ILE A 238 -3.78 23.17 2.52
C ILE A 238 -4.38 24.35 3.28
N GLU A 239 -3.91 25.57 2.98
CA GLU A 239 -4.59 26.78 3.44
C GLU A 239 -6.08 26.58 3.15
N PRO A 240 -6.97 26.70 4.15
CA PRO A 240 -8.39 26.67 3.87
C PRO A 240 -8.66 27.87 2.98
N HIS A 241 -8.83 27.65 1.68
CA HIS A 241 -9.42 28.65 0.82
C HIS A 241 -10.75 29.01 1.46
N THR A 242 -10.78 30.21 2.03
CA THR A 242 -11.96 30.93 2.44
C THR A 242 -12.98 30.78 1.32
N VAL A 243 -13.98 29.94 1.55
CA VAL A 243 -15.19 29.93 0.73
C VAL A 243 -15.86 31.27 1.02
N VAL A 244 -15.57 32.24 0.18
CA VAL A 244 -16.31 33.49 0.09
C VAL A 244 -17.76 33.10 -0.20
N PRO A 245 -18.75 33.51 0.61
CA PRO A 245 -20.13 33.19 0.35
C PRO A 245 -20.57 33.95 -0.91
N CYS A 246 -20.73 33.23 -2.02
CA CYS A 246 -21.37 33.76 -3.22
C CYS A 246 -22.89 33.83 -2.99
N ASN A 247 -23.31 34.83 -2.22
CA ASN A 247 -24.68 35.31 -2.21
C ASN A 247 -24.68 36.71 -2.83
N LYS A 248 -25.10 36.77 -4.09
CA LYS A 248 -25.82 37.86 -4.79
C LYS A 248 -25.53 37.72 -6.27
N TYR A 249 -26.53 37.25 -7.02
CA TYR A 249 -27.06 37.89 -8.23
C TYR A 249 -28.11 36.93 -8.80
N ALA A 250 -29.35 37.12 -8.36
CA ALA A 250 -30.50 36.81 -9.19
C ALA A 250 -30.60 37.92 -10.25
N PRO A 251 -30.94 37.57 -11.50
CA PRO A 251 -31.81 38.41 -12.28
C PRO A 251 -33.15 37.70 -12.46
N TYR A 252 -34.19 38.45 -12.07
CA TYR A 252 -35.55 38.29 -12.53
C TYR A 252 -35.59 38.06 -14.04
N ILE A 253 -36.33 37.04 -14.47
CA ILE A 253 -37.04 37.09 -15.75
C ILE A 253 -38.51 36.81 -15.43
N LYS A 254 -39.28 37.89 -15.37
CA LYS A 254 -40.71 37.89 -15.71
C LYS A 254 -40.79 38.38 -17.15
N GLU A 255 -41.28 37.53 -18.04
CA GLU A 255 -42.57 37.64 -18.75
C GLU A 255 -42.76 36.39 -19.61
#